data_AF-A0A1R1BRH8-F1
#
_entry.id   AF-A0A1R1BRH8-F1
#
_cell.length_a   1.000
_cell.length_b   1.000
_cell.length_c   1.000
_cell.angle_alpha   90.00
_cell.angle_beta   90.00
_cell.angle_gamma   90.00
#
_symmetry.space_group_name_H-M   'P 1'
#
loop_
_entity.id
_entity.type
_entity.pdbx_description
1 polymer ?
#
loop_
_entity_poly.entity_id
_entity_poly.type
_entity_poly.pdbx_seq_one_letter_code
_entity_poly.pdbx_strand_id
1 'polypeptide(L)'
;MMNRQADCDSSSMRQKLKADLHRVADRMNLTLSRFDNDSACLLGQFAEIRAEIKQIEVLASSFYLDCYLSPFTEKFAELTSSVQHLSDRRYGALIVIEREIPLESIIHSGVAVDARVTHALLESLFIPGAPLHDGAVLIRGNQIVSAGNVLPLSQAEVHERKIGTRHRAALGLSELTDAVVLVVSEETGQASFAVDGDLHPINVVEILS
;
A
#
# COMPACT_ATOMS: atom_id res chain seq x y z
N MET A 1 15.36 24.17 -13.67
CA MET A 1 15.11 23.36 -12.45
C MET A 1 13.61 23.36 -12.23
N MET A 2 12.91 22.40 -12.83
CA MET A 2 11.45 22.32 -12.75
C MET A 2 11.06 21.60 -11.47
N ASN A 3 10.61 22.40 -10.51
CA ASN A 3 9.86 21.96 -9.36
C ASN A 3 8.55 21.34 -9.85
N ARG A 4 8.52 20.02 -10.08
CA ARG A 4 7.29 19.25 -10.19
C ARG A 4 7.19 18.40 -8.95
N GLN A 5 6.87 19.04 -7.83
CA GLN A 5 6.07 18.37 -6.83
C GLN A 5 4.91 17.77 -7.61
N ALA A 6 4.78 16.45 -7.63
CA ALA A 6 3.56 15.79 -8.08
C ALA A 6 2.41 16.55 -7.43
N ASP A 7 1.60 17.21 -8.25
CA ASP A 7 0.48 18.02 -7.80
C ASP A 7 -0.64 17.06 -7.39
N CYS A 8 -0.38 16.29 -6.33
CA CYS A 8 -1.38 15.57 -5.58
C CYS A 8 -2.14 16.60 -4.72
N ASP A 9 -2.70 17.61 -5.38
CA ASP A 9 -3.54 18.64 -4.78
C ASP A 9 -4.98 18.13 -4.72
N SER A 10 -5.17 17.07 -3.95
CA SER A 10 -6.47 16.69 -3.44
C SER A 10 -6.81 17.56 -2.22
N SER A 11 -6.84 18.87 -2.42
CA SER A 11 -7.19 19.83 -1.35
C SER A 11 -8.42 19.36 -0.54
N SER A 12 -9.39 18.70 -1.18
CA SER A 12 -10.55 18.03 -0.55
C SER A 12 -10.19 16.86 0.38
N MET A 13 -9.35 15.91 -0.04
CA MET A 13 -8.93 14.76 0.80
C MET A 13 -8.01 15.20 1.92
N ARG A 14 -7.10 16.15 1.66
CA ARG A 14 -6.28 16.77 2.71
C ARG A 14 -7.14 17.49 3.74
N GLN A 15 -8.13 18.26 3.29
CA GLN A 15 -9.12 18.90 4.18
C GLN A 15 -9.92 17.86 4.96
N LYS A 16 -10.33 16.77 4.32
CA LYS A 16 -11.07 15.67 4.96
C LYS A 16 -10.25 15.01 6.06
N LEU A 17 -9.02 14.59 5.77
CA LEU A 17 -8.10 14.02 6.76
C LEU A 17 -7.85 14.98 7.92
N LYS A 18 -7.64 16.27 7.62
CA LYS A 18 -7.48 17.31 8.65
C LYS A 18 -8.73 17.44 9.53
N ALA A 19 -9.92 17.47 8.94
CA ALA A 19 -11.17 17.53 9.67
C ALA A 19 -11.37 16.28 10.55
N ASP A 20 -11.02 15.10 10.04
CA ASP A 20 -11.13 13.85 10.78
C ASP A 20 -10.17 13.80 11.98
N LEU A 21 -8.94 14.30 11.83
CA LEU A 21 -8.00 14.46 12.93
C LEU A 21 -8.50 15.44 14.00
N HIS A 22 -9.11 16.56 13.59
CA HIS A 22 -9.73 17.49 14.55
C HIS A 22 -10.85 16.80 15.34
N ARG A 23 -11.68 15.98 14.69
CA ARG A 23 -12.75 15.22 15.38
C ARG A 23 -12.20 14.24 16.43
N VAL A 24 -11.09 13.56 16.12
CA VAL A 24 -10.41 12.68 17.09
C VAL A 24 -9.85 13.49 18.26
N ALA A 25 -9.21 14.63 17.99
CA ALA A 25 -8.67 15.51 19.03
C ALA A 25 -9.77 16.02 19.98
N ASP A 26 -10.92 16.44 19.43
CA ASP A 26 -12.08 16.87 20.21
C ASP A 26 -12.62 15.74 21.10
N ARG A 27 -12.66 14.51 20.59
CA ARG A 27 -13.09 13.34 21.39
C ARG A 27 -12.10 12.98 22.48
N MET A 28 -10.80 13.09 22.23
CA MET A 28 -9.76 12.91 23.26
C MET A 28 -9.91 13.96 24.36
N ASN A 29 -10.12 15.23 24.01
CA ASN A 29 -10.35 16.30 24.99
C ASN A 29 -11.63 16.07 25.81
N LEU A 30 -12.72 15.62 25.17
CA LEU A 30 -13.95 15.24 25.88
C LEU A 30 -13.71 14.07 26.85
N THR A 31 -12.94 13.06 26.43
CA THR A 31 -12.59 11.91 27.25
C THR A 31 -11.77 12.32 28.47
N LEU A 32 -10.81 13.24 28.31
CA LEU A 32 -10.03 13.81 29.42
C LEU A 32 -10.92 14.52 30.44
N SER A 33 -11.86 15.36 30.00
CA SER A 33 -12.78 16.07 30.93
C SER A 33 -13.73 15.15 31.72
N ARG A 34 -14.00 13.95 31.19
CA ARG A 34 -14.86 12.93 31.83
C ARG A 34 -14.09 11.99 32.74
N PHE A 35 -12.76 11.97 32.64
CA PHE A 35 -11.88 11.10 33.42
C PHE A 35 -11.99 11.38 34.92
N ASP A 36 -12.30 12.62 35.29
CA ASP A 36 -12.42 13.05 36.68
C ASP A 36 -13.80 12.79 37.30
N ASN A 37 -14.81 12.44 36.49
CA ASN A 37 -16.21 12.27 36.94
C ASN A 37 -16.70 10.85 36.65
N ASP A 38 -16.51 9.99 37.64
CA ASP A 38 -16.79 8.54 37.61
C ASP A 38 -18.26 8.22 37.28
N SER A 39 -18.53 7.92 36.00
CA SER A 39 -19.79 7.31 35.49
C SER A 39 -19.75 7.03 33.97
N ALA A 40 -18.76 7.54 33.24
CA ALA A 40 -18.60 7.29 31.80
C ALA A 40 -17.78 6.01 31.53
N CYS A 41 -18.23 5.18 30.59
CA CYS A 41 -17.49 3.99 30.13
C CYS A 41 -16.24 4.41 29.32
N LEU A 42 -15.11 4.62 30.01
CA LEU A 42 -13.83 5.01 29.41
C LEU A 42 -13.32 4.00 28.38
N LEU A 43 -13.53 2.70 28.63
CA LEU A 43 -13.14 1.64 27.70
C LEU A 43 -13.85 1.75 26.35
N GLY A 44 -15.12 2.16 26.34
CA GLY A 44 -15.87 2.44 25.12
C GLY A 44 -15.29 3.63 24.33
N GLN A 45 -14.91 4.70 25.03
CA GLN A 45 -14.29 5.88 24.40
C GLN A 45 -12.95 5.55 23.75
N PHE A 46 -12.09 4.77 24.41
CA PHE A 46 -10.84 4.31 23.80
C PHE A 46 -11.07 3.42 22.57
N ALA A 47 -12.08 2.55 22.61
CA ALA A 47 -12.43 1.71 21.47
C ALA A 47 -12.91 2.54 20.27
N GLU A 48 -13.72 3.58 20.51
CA GLU A 48 -14.19 4.52 19.49
C GLU A 48 -13.04 5.34 18.89
N ILE A 49 -12.18 5.95 19.72
CA ILE A 49 -11.01 6.72 19.26
C ILE A 49 -10.11 5.84 18.39
N ARG A 50 -9.84 4.61 18.84
CA ARG A 50 -9.05 3.64 18.07
C ARG A 50 -9.71 3.34 16.72
N ALA A 51 -11.02 3.18 16.67
CA ALA A 51 -11.74 2.92 15.42
C ALA A 51 -11.67 4.11 14.46
N GLU A 52 -11.80 5.34 14.96
CA GLU A 52 -11.67 6.57 14.15
C GLU A 52 -10.26 6.75 13.61
N ILE A 53 -9.23 6.60 14.45
CA ILE A 53 -7.83 6.67 14.02
C ILE A 53 -7.55 5.62 12.93
N LYS A 54 -8.05 4.40 13.10
CA LYS A 54 -7.89 3.34 12.10
C LYS A 54 -8.56 3.70 10.77
N GLN A 55 -9.72 4.36 10.79
CA GLN A 55 -10.36 4.83 9.55
C GLN A 55 -9.55 5.95 8.87
N ILE A 56 -8.99 6.87 9.66
CA ILE A 56 -8.14 7.95 9.15
C ILE A 56 -6.87 7.36 8.51
N GLU A 57 -6.23 6.41 9.18
CA GLU A 57 -5.03 5.72 8.69
C GLU A 57 -5.29 5.07 7.32
N VAL A 58 -6.42 4.37 7.19
CA VAL A 58 -6.85 3.74 5.94
C VAL A 58 -7.05 4.77 4.83
N LEU A 59 -7.80 5.86 5.11
CA LEU A 59 -8.08 6.90 4.13
C LEU A 59 -6.79 7.61 3.69
N ALA A 60 -5.90 7.88 4.64
CA ALA A 60 -4.60 8.48 4.39
C ALA A 60 -3.73 7.57 3.53
N SER A 61 -3.66 6.29 3.85
CA SER A 61 -2.84 5.31 3.11
C SER A 61 -3.30 5.21 1.64
N SER A 62 -4.60 5.12 1.39
CA SER A 62 -5.14 5.13 0.03
C SER A 62 -4.86 6.44 -0.71
N PHE A 63 -4.96 7.57 -0.01
CA PHE A 63 -4.67 8.88 -0.59
C PHE A 63 -3.20 9.03 -0.98
N TYR A 64 -2.28 8.71 -0.07
CA TYR A 64 -0.85 8.81 -0.33
C TYR A 64 -0.40 7.81 -1.40
N LEU A 65 -0.99 6.61 -1.44
CA LEU A 65 -0.72 5.66 -2.52
C LEU A 65 -1.01 6.26 -3.90
N ASP A 66 -2.15 6.92 -4.08
CA ASP A 66 -2.47 7.62 -5.34
C ASP A 66 -1.47 8.75 -5.63
N CYS A 67 -1.07 9.53 -4.63
CA CYS A 67 -0.03 10.55 -4.79
C CYS A 67 1.31 9.96 -5.25
N TYR A 68 1.72 8.82 -4.70
CA TYR A 68 2.98 8.19 -5.05
C TYR A 68 2.96 7.57 -6.44
N LEU A 69 1.79 7.12 -6.92
CA LEU A 69 1.65 6.40 -8.19
C LEU A 69 1.29 7.31 -9.37
N SER A 70 0.42 8.31 -9.17
CA SER A 70 -0.14 9.14 -10.25
C SER A 70 0.88 9.84 -11.17
N PRO A 71 2.10 10.22 -10.74
CA PRO A 71 3.10 10.78 -11.65
C PRO A 71 3.76 9.74 -12.57
N PHE A 72 3.72 8.47 -12.16
CA PHE A 72 4.49 7.38 -12.76
C PHE A 72 3.61 6.37 -13.50
N THR A 73 2.31 6.32 -13.20
CA THR A 73 1.38 5.43 -13.88
C THR A 73 -0.04 5.98 -13.87
N GLU A 74 -0.76 5.80 -14.98
CA GLU A 74 -2.20 6.12 -15.09
C GLU A 74 -3.08 4.92 -14.69
N LYS A 75 -2.46 3.84 -14.19
CA LYS A 75 -3.09 2.54 -13.97
C LYS A 75 -3.55 2.30 -12.55
N PHE A 76 -3.75 3.37 -11.77
CA PHE A 76 -4.18 3.28 -10.38
C PHE A 76 -5.40 2.37 -10.18
N ALA A 77 -6.46 2.57 -10.97
CA ALA A 77 -7.68 1.75 -10.88
C ALA A 77 -7.44 0.26 -11.20
N GLU A 78 -6.57 -0.06 -12.16
CA GLU A 78 -6.23 -1.44 -12.51
C GLU A 78 -5.41 -2.11 -11.39
N LEU A 79 -4.49 -1.35 -10.78
CA LEU A 79 -3.65 -1.81 -9.68
C LEU A 79 -4.48 -2.08 -8.43
N THR A 80 -5.33 -1.14 -8.02
CA THR A 80 -6.16 -1.28 -6.82
C THR A 80 -7.22 -2.38 -6.99
N SER A 81 -7.85 -2.49 -8.18
CA SER A 81 -8.77 -3.59 -8.47
C SER A 81 -8.08 -4.95 -8.40
N SER A 82 -6.88 -5.08 -8.99
CA SER A 82 -6.11 -6.33 -8.91
C SER A 82 -5.74 -6.68 -7.47
N VAL A 83 -5.23 -5.71 -6.70
CA VAL A 83 -4.89 -5.91 -5.28
C VAL A 83 -6.11 -6.36 -4.48
N GLN A 84 -7.29 -5.77 -4.72
CA GLN A 84 -8.53 -6.18 -4.05
C GLN A 84 -8.92 -7.61 -4.38
N HIS A 85 -8.99 -7.96 -5.68
CA HIS A 85 -9.36 -9.31 -6.10
C HIS A 85 -8.36 -10.37 -5.60
N LEU A 86 -7.06 -10.05 -5.56
CA LEU A 86 -6.03 -10.93 -5.02
C LEU A 86 -6.15 -11.06 -3.50
N SER A 87 -6.42 -9.96 -2.79
CA SER A 87 -6.70 -9.94 -1.35
C SER A 87 -7.90 -10.83 -0.99
N ASP A 88 -9.02 -10.68 -1.70
CA ASP A 88 -10.24 -11.45 -1.46
C ASP A 88 -10.04 -12.96 -1.64
N ARG A 89 -9.19 -13.34 -2.60
CA ARG A 89 -8.82 -14.74 -2.86
C ARG A 89 -7.66 -15.23 -2.01
N ARG A 90 -6.99 -14.35 -1.26
CA ARG A 90 -5.71 -14.60 -0.56
C ARG A 90 -4.62 -15.12 -1.49
N TYR A 91 -4.56 -14.59 -2.69
CA TYR A 91 -3.49 -14.89 -3.63
C TYR A 91 -2.33 -13.94 -3.35
N GLY A 92 -1.19 -14.50 -2.94
CA GLY A 92 0.00 -13.72 -2.62
C GLY A 92 0.51 -12.95 -3.82
N ALA A 93 0.74 -11.65 -3.65
CA ALA A 93 1.15 -10.76 -4.73
C ALA A 93 2.31 -9.87 -4.32
N LEU A 94 3.15 -9.50 -5.29
CA LEU A 94 4.27 -8.60 -5.11
C LEU A 94 4.46 -7.78 -6.40
N ILE A 95 4.01 -6.54 -6.41
CA ILE A 95 3.94 -5.69 -7.61
C ILE A 95 4.79 -4.46 -7.38
N VAL A 96 5.83 -4.30 -8.17
CA VAL A 96 6.77 -3.19 -8.11
C VAL A 96 6.40 -2.17 -9.17
N ILE A 97 6.22 -0.91 -8.75
CA ILE A 97 6.06 0.22 -9.65
C ILE A 97 7.35 1.02 -9.62
N GLU A 98 8.07 1.01 -10.74
CA GLU A 98 9.26 1.82 -10.94
C GLU A 98 8.91 3.31 -10.97
N ARG A 99 9.72 4.11 -10.26
CA ARG A 99 9.59 5.57 -10.21
C ARG A 99 10.79 6.25 -10.86
N GLU A 100 11.52 7.13 -10.16
CA GLU A 100 12.65 7.86 -10.75
C GLU A 100 13.91 7.01 -10.86
N ILE A 101 14.12 6.08 -9.94
CA ILE A 101 15.30 5.21 -9.89
C ILE A 101 15.06 3.97 -10.77
N PRO A 102 15.86 3.77 -11.85
CA PRO A 102 15.79 2.55 -12.66
C PRO A 102 16.16 1.30 -11.85
N LEU A 103 15.43 0.20 -12.05
CA LEU A 103 15.54 -0.98 -11.19
C LEU A 103 16.41 -2.11 -11.76
N GLU A 104 16.89 -2.03 -13.00
CA GLU A 104 17.60 -3.10 -13.68
C GLU A 104 18.88 -3.59 -12.97
N SER A 105 19.54 -2.71 -12.22
CA SER A 105 20.75 -3.05 -11.46
C SER A 105 20.47 -3.55 -10.04
N ILE A 106 19.22 -3.51 -9.60
CA ILE A 106 18.81 -3.75 -8.21
C ILE A 106 18.00 -5.05 -8.09
N ILE A 107 17.16 -5.33 -9.09
CA ILE A 107 16.34 -6.55 -9.14
C ILE A 107 16.98 -7.58 -10.08
N HIS A 108 16.81 -8.86 -9.78
CA HIS A 108 17.16 -9.92 -10.72
C HIS A 108 15.96 -10.21 -11.61
N SER A 109 16.10 -9.90 -12.90
CA SER A 109 15.02 -10.03 -13.87
C SER A 109 14.51 -11.47 -14.00
N GLY A 110 13.19 -11.60 -13.96
CA GLY A 110 12.48 -12.83 -14.27
C GLY A 110 12.18 -12.94 -15.77
N VAL A 111 10.96 -13.38 -16.11
CA VAL A 111 10.52 -13.56 -17.49
C VAL A 111 9.94 -12.25 -18.03
N ALA A 112 10.40 -11.83 -19.21
CA ALA A 112 9.85 -10.67 -19.91
C ALA A 112 8.37 -10.91 -20.29
N VAL A 113 7.53 -9.90 -20.06
CA VAL A 113 6.09 -9.95 -20.32
C VAL A 113 5.69 -8.91 -21.38
N ASP A 114 6.25 -7.71 -21.31
CA ASP A 114 6.05 -6.60 -22.26
C ASP A 114 4.58 -6.33 -22.63
N ALA A 115 3.71 -6.28 -21.62
CA ALA A 115 2.27 -6.17 -21.80
C ALA A 115 1.69 -4.90 -21.16
N ARG A 116 0.52 -4.44 -21.61
CA ARG A 116 -0.20 -3.34 -20.96
C ARG A 116 -0.76 -3.80 -19.61
N VAL A 117 -0.66 -2.94 -18.59
CA VAL A 117 -1.27 -3.20 -17.28
C VAL A 117 -2.81 -3.28 -17.41
N THR A 118 -3.35 -4.41 -16.97
CA THR A 118 -4.77 -4.69 -16.77
C THR A 118 -4.91 -5.53 -15.49
N HIS A 119 -5.98 -5.34 -14.72
CA HIS A 119 -6.23 -6.11 -13.51
C HIS A 119 -6.29 -7.62 -13.81
N ALA A 120 -6.94 -8.01 -14.91
CA ALA A 120 -7.06 -9.41 -15.32
C ALA A 120 -5.70 -10.08 -15.58
N LEU A 121 -4.75 -9.37 -16.22
CA LEU A 121 -3.41 -9.90 -16.44
C LEU A 121 -2.62 -9.99 -15.13
N LEU A 122 -2.68 -8.97 -14.28
CA LEU A 122 -2.02 -8.99 -12.97
C LEU A 122 -2.55 -10.15 -12.11
N GLU A 123 -3.87 -10.33 -12.05
CA GLU A 123 -4.50 -11.45 -11.35
C GLU A 123 -4.01 -12.79 -11.89
N SER A 124 -3.90 -12.93 -13.21
CA SER A 124 -3.45 -14.16 -13.87
C SER A 124 -2.00 -14.50 -13.52
N LEU A 125 -1.12 -13.48 -13.42
CA LEU A 125 0.28 -13.67 -13.07
C LEU A 125 0.47 -14.20 -11.64
N PHE A 126 -0.45 -13.88 -10.72
CA PHE A 126 -0.39 -14.32 -9.32
C PHE A 126 -1.28 -15.52 -8.98
N ILE A 127 -1.79 -16.27 -9.97
CA ILE A 127 -2.52 -17.51 -9.70
C ILE A 127 -1.57 -18.53 -9.03
N PRO A 128 -1.90 -19.05 -7.84
CA PRO A 128 -1.06 -20.03 -7.15
C PRO A 128 -0.75 -21.25 -8.02
N GLY A 129 0.54 -21.64 -8.07
CA GLY A 129 1.02 -22.76 -8.88
C GLY A 129 1.30 -22.44 -10.35
N ALA A 130 0.98 -21.25 -10.84
CA ALA A 130 1.39 -20.81 -12.18
C ALA A 130 2.91 -20.55 -12.22
N PRO A 131 3.61 -20.74 -13.36
CA PRO A 131 5.07 -20.58 -13.41
C PRO A 131 5.62 -19.20 -13.00
N LEU A 132 4.80 -18.14 -13.10
CA LEU A 132 5.22 -16.75 -12.86
C LEU A 132 4.72 -16.14 -11.54
N HIS A 133 3.97 -16.90 -10.73
CA HIS A 133 3.36 -16.38 -9.49
C HIS A 133 4.36 -16.19 -8.33
N ASP A 134 5.52 -16.83 -8.45
CA ASP A 134 6.57 -16.77 -7.45
C ASP A 134 7.60 -15.70 -7.85
N GLY A 135 7.72 -14.67 -7.02
CA GLY A 135 8.49 -13.45 -7.30
C GLY A 135 7.62 -12.23 -7.62
N ALA A 136 8.30 -11.15 -8.01
CA ALA A 136 7.69 -9.84 -8.21
C ALA A 136 7.33 -9.58 -9.68
N VAL A 137 6.26 -8.84 -9.90
CA VAL A 137 5.94 -8.21 -11.18
C VAL A 137 6.55 -6.82 -11.22
N LEU A 138 7.26 -6.47 -12.29
CA LEU A 138 7.80 -5.13 -12.52
C LEU A 138 6.89 -4.36 -13.47
N ILE A 139 6.48 -3.16 -13.05
CA ILE A 139 5.71 -2.22 -13.85
C ILE A 139 6.53 -0.95 -14.06
N ARG A 140 6.60 -0.50 -15.31
CA ARG A 140 7.18 0.78 -15.72
C ARG A 140 6.15 1.55 -16.52
N GLY A 141 5.77 2.74 -16.03
CA GLY A 141 4.71 3.49 -16.67
C GLY A 141 3.39 2.74 -16.64
N ASN A 142 2.86 2.44 -17.82
CA ASN A 142 1.60 1.73 -18.03
C ASN A 142 1.80 0.27 -18.50
N GLN A 143 3.02 -0.27 -18.39
CA GLN A 143 3.41 -1.59 -18.90
C GLN A 143 3.96 -2.50 -17.81
N ILE A 144 3.58 -3.77 -17.87
CA ILE A 144 4.22 -4.86 -17.16
C ILE A 144 5.46 -5.25 -17.97
N VAL A 145 6.64 -5.01 -17.41
CA VAL A 145 7.93 -5.29 -18.05
C VAL A 145 8.26 -6.79 -17.90
N SER A 146 8.17 -7.30 -16.69
CA SER A 146 8.55 -8.68 -16.38
C SER A 146 7.77 -9.22 -15.16
N ALA A 147 7.75 -10.54 -15.01
CA ALA A 147 7.19 -11.25 -13.87
C ALA A 147 8.15 -12.31 -13.34
N GLY A 148 7.97 -12.73 -12.09
CA GLY A 148 8.87 -13.65 -11.40
C GLY A 148 10.24 -13.06 -11.09
N ASN A 149 10.34 -11.74 -10.90
CA ASN A 149 11.57 -11.07 -10.54
C ASN A 149 11.96 -11.35 -9.07
N VAL A 150 13.24 -11.43 -8.78
CA VAL A 150 13.74 -11.59 -7.40
C VAL A 150 14.21 -10.24 -6.87
N LEU A 151 13.66 -9.82 -5.73
CA LEU A 151 13.96 -8.56 -5.07
C LEU A 151 14.94 -8.76 -3.90
N PRO A 152 15.71 -7.72 -3.53
CA PRO A 152 16.45 -7.71 -2.27
C PRO A 152 15.49 -7.83 -1.07
N LEU A 153 15.91 -8.53 -0.02
CA LEU A 153 15.14 -8.67 1.21
C LEU A 153 15.67 -7.71 2.28
N SER A 154 14.76 -7.03 2.96
CA SER A 154 15.11 -6.22 4.14
C SER A 154 15.69 -7.10 5.24
N GLN A 155 16.71 -6.56 5.93
CA GLN A 155 17.27 -7.13 7.15
C GLN A 155 16.67 -6.53 8.42
N ALA A 156 15.78 -5.54 8.29
CA ALA A 156 15.17 -4.88 9.43
C ALA A 156 14.34 -5.87 10.24
N GLU A 157 14.58 -5.89 11.55
CA GLU A 157 13.63 -6.50 12.48
C GLU A 157 12.42 -5.58 12.57
N VAL A 158 11.39 -5.88 11.77
CA VAL A 158 10.10 -5.23 11.91
C VAL A 158 9.52 -5.64 13.26
N HIS A 159 9.68 -4.75 14.24
CA HIS A 159 9.24 -4.96 15.61
C HIS A 159 7.72 -5.26 15.57
N GLU A 160 7.31 -6.28 16.33
CA GLU A 160 5.91 -6.67 16.59
C GLU A 160 5.20 -7.60 15.58
N ARG A 161 5.72 -7.92 14.38
CA ARG A 161 5.02 -8.86 13.46
C ARG A 161 5.96 -9.79 12.69
N LYS A 162 5.65 -11.09 12.66
CA LYS A 162 6.25 -12.03 11.70
C LYS A 162 5.80 -11.63 10.30
N ILE A 163 6.66 -10.95 9.55
CA ILE A 163 6.40 -10.60 8.16
C ILE A 163 6.94 -11.68 7.22
N GLY A 164 6.13 -12.05 6.22
CA GLY A 164 6.49 -13.07 5.22
C GLY A 164 7.60 -12.60 4.26
N THR A 165 8.10 -13.51 3.43
CA THR A 165 9.16 -13.23 2.44
C THR A 165 8.79 -12.13 1.46
N ARG A 166 7.54 -12.10 0.95
CA ARG A 166 7.05 -11.02 0.06
C ARG A 166 7.07 -9.64 0.72
N HIS A 167 6.72 -9.55 2.00
CA HIS A 167 6.77 -8.29 2.75
C HIS A 167 8.21 -7.82 2.95
N ARG A 168 9.13 -8.73 3.28
CA ARG A 168 10.57 -8.42 3.36
C ARG A 168 11.15 -7.99 2.03
N ALA A 169 10.69 -8.59 0.93
CA ALA A 169 11.08 -8.21 -0.43
C ALA A 169 10.58 -6.80 -0.80
N ALA A 170 9.34 -6.49 -0.46
CA ALA A 170 8.77 -5.15 -0.66
C ALA A 170 9.57 -4.09 0.12
N LEU A 171 9.81 -4.34 1.41
CA LEU A 171 10.62 -3.46 2.26
C LEU A 171 12.04 -3.30 1.71
N GLY A 172 12.73 -4.40 1.43
CA GLY A 172 14.12 -4.39 0.99
C GLY A 172 14.33 -3.62 -0.31
N LEU A 173 13.37 -3.69 -1.24
CA LEU A 173 13.44 -2.86 -2.45
C LEU A 173 13.16 -1.38 -2.16
N SER A 174 12.17 -1.08 -1.32
CA SER A 174 11.80 0.30 -0.95
C SER A 174 12.86 1.01 -0.09
N GLU A 175 13.73 0.25 0.61
CA GLU A 175 14.87 0.80 1.35
C GLU A 175 15.98 1.30 0.42
N LEU A 176 16.09 0.72 -0.78
CA LEU A 176 17.17 0.98 -1.73
C LEU A 176 16.77 1.92 -2.87
N THR A 177 15.47 2.14 -3.04
CA THR A 177 14.90 2.81 -4.22
C THR A 177 13.70 3.66 -3.84
N ASP A 178 13.27 4.53 -4.75
CA ASP A 178 12.02 5.27 -4.60
C ASP A 178 10.80 4.47 -5.11
N ALA A 179 10.95 3.19 -5.47
CA ALA A 179 9.86 2.37 -5.98
C ALA A 179 8.75 2.18 -4.93
N VAL A 180 7.50 2.11 -5.41
CA VAL A 180 6.36 1.68 -4.59
C VAL A 180 6.14 0.20 -4.84
N VAL A 181 6.06 -0.60 -3.77
CA VAL A 181 5.85 -2.04 -3.89
C VAL A 181 4.55 -2.45 -3.23
N LEU A 182 3.54 -2.84 -4.02
CA LEU A 182 2.29 -3.40 -3.51
C LEU A 182 2.52 -4.86 -3.11
N VAL A 183 1.97 -5.27 -1.98
CA VAL A 183 2.07 -6.65 -1.48
C VAL A 183 0.71 -7.13 -0.98
N VAL A 184 0.37 -8.37 -1.31
CA VAL A 184 -0.79 -9.09 -0.76
C VAL A 184 -0.28 -10.33 -0.03
N SER A 185 -0.70 -10.49 1.23
CA SER A 185 -0.39 -11.66 2.03
C SER A 185 -1.17 -12.89 1.54
N GLU A 186 -0.47 -13.99 1.25
CA GLU A 186 -1.13 -15.27 0.94
C GLU A 186 -1.77 -15.93 2.18
N GLU A 187 -1.28 -15.59 3.37
CA GLU A 187 -1.78 -16.16 4.63
C GLU A 187 -3.06 -15.47 5.09
N THR A 188 -3.08 -14.12 5.02
CA THR A 188 -4.13 -13.29 5.61
C THR A 188 -5.00 -12.58 4.59
N GLY A 189 -4.58 -12.50 3.32
CA GLY A 189 -5.18 -11.64 2.30
C GLY A 189 -4.84 -10.15 2.49
N GLN A 190 -4.19 -9.76 3.59
CA GLN A 190 -3.94 -8.36 3.88
C GLN A 190 -3.10 -7.70 2.77
N ALA A 191 -3.62 -6.62 2.21
CA ALA A 191 -2.92 -5.77 1.26
C ALA A 191 -2.13 -4.67 1.97
N SER A 192 -0.97 -4.34 1.45
CA SER A 192 -0.10 -3.26 1.93
C SER A 192 0.73 -2.70 0.77
N PHE A 193 1.36 -1.54 0.96
CA PHE A 193 2.44 -1.09 0.10
C PHE A 193 3.67 -0.73 0.91
N ALA A 194 4.84 -0.93 0.32
CA ALA A 194 6.11 -0.46 0.85
C ALA A 194 6.60 0.75 0.05
N VAL A 195 7.08 1.77 0.76
CA VAL A 195 7.72 2.98 0.21
C VAL A 195 8.66 3.54 1.28
N ASP A 196 9.82 4.05 0.86
CA ASP A 196 10.81 4.68 1.76
C ASP A 196 11.20 3.82 2.98
N GLY A 197 11.18 2.49 2.85
CA GLY A 197 11.52 1.54 3.91
C GLY A 197 10.42 1.27 4.95
N ASP A 198 9.22 1.83 4.76
CA ASP A 198 8.06 1.61 5.63
C ASP A 198 6.98 0.80 4.91
N LEU A 199 6.16 0.06 5.69
CA LEU A 199 5.03 -0.72 5.20
C LEU A 199 3.71 -0.14 5.69
N HIS A 200 2.82 0.21 4.76
CA HIS A 200 1.53 0.82 5.05
C HIS A 200 0.37 -0.08 4.61
N PRO A 201 -0.67 -0.25 5.44
CA PRO A 201 -1.83 -1.07 5.07
C PRO A 201 -2.65 -0.40 3.96
N ILE A 202 -3.21 -1.21 3.07
CA ILE A 202 -4.22 -0.77 2.10
C ILE A 202 -5.54 -1.41 2.53
N ASN A 203 -6.58 -0.63 2.71
CA ASN A 203 -7.93 -1.15 2.49
C ASN A 203 -8.36 -0.68 1.12
N VAL A 204 -8.61 -1.61 0.22
CA VAL A 204 -9.30 -1.27 -1.01
C VAL A 204 -10.76 -1.12 -0.62
N VAL A 205 -11.10 0.08 -0.16
CA VAL A 205 -12.50 0.49 -0.13
C VAL A 205 -12.93 0.55 -1.58
N GLU A 206 -14.06 -0.06 -1.94
CA GLU A 206 -14.69 0.15 -3.26
C GLU A 206 -14.71 1.65 -3.52
N ILE A 207 -13.78 2.13 -4.35
CA ILE A 207 -13.89 3.46 -4.94
C ILE A 207 -15.02 3.26 -5.95
N LEU A 208 -16.25 3.40 -5.46
CA LEU A 208 -17.44 3.44 -6.29
C LEU A 208 -17.20 4.53 -7.33
N SER A 209 -17.04 4.09 -8.57
CA SER A 209 -17.10 4.90 -9.78
C SER A 209 -18.42 5.65 -9.88
#